data_AF-A0A0Q9R7W9-F1
#
_entry.id   AF-A0A0Q9R7W9-F1
#
_cell.length_a   1.000
_cell.length_b   1.000
_cell.length_c   1.000
_cell.angle_alpha   90.00
_cell.angle_beta   90.00
_cell.angle_gamma   90.00
#
_symmetry.space_group_name_H-M   'P 1'
#
loop_
_entity.id
_entity.type
_entity.pdbx_description
1 polymer ?
#
loop_
_entity_poly.entity_id
_entity_poly.type
_entity_poly.pdbx_seq_one_letter_code
_entity_poly.pdbx_strand_id
1 'polypeptide(L)'
;MTNELSSLEREIEETRQRLAQTIDQLAYRAHPKTIVGREVTSVKSHFVDLETGEPRTDNILKVAGGVVGALVLLAVIRRIAR
;
A
#
# COMPACT_ATOMS: atom_id res chain seq x y z
N MET A 1 -46.26 24.36 -7.69
CA MET A 1 -45.38 23.44 -8.46
C MET A 1 -44.00 24.03 -8.70
N THR A 2 -43.86 25.26 -9.20
CA THR A 2 -42.56 25.93 -9.42
C THR A 2 -41.73 26.17 -8.14
N ASN A 3 -42.37 26.47 -7.00
CA ASN A 3 -41.66 26.63 -5.72
C ASN A 3 -41.12 25.30 -5.14
N GLU A 4 -41.79 24.19 -5.41
CA GLU A 4 -41.35 22.84 -4.98
C GLU A 4 -40.13 22.39 -5.80
N LEU A 5 -40.09 22.74 -7.09
CA LEU A 5 -38.96 22.48 -7.97
C LEU A 5 -37.74 23.32 -7.56
N SER A 6 -37.92 24.61 -7.28
CA SER A 6 -36.81 25.48 -6.88
C SER A 6 -36.24 25.11 -5.50
N SER A 7 -37.07 24.62 -4.57
CA SER A 7 -36.58 24.09 -3.30
C SER A 7 -35.77 22.80 -3.48
N LEU A 8 -36.22 21.91 -4.37
CA LEU A 8 -35.51 20.67 -4.67
C LEU A 8 -34.17 20.93 -5.37
N GLU A 9 -34.12 21.87 -6.32
CA GLU A 9 -32.88 22.29 -6.97
C GLU A 9 -31.87 22.84 -5.96
N ARG A 10 -32.33 23.65 -5.01
CA ARG A 10 -31.50 24.18 -3.93
C ARG A 10 -30.97 23.07 -3.02
N GLU A 11 -31.82 22.13 -2.63
CA GLU A 11 -31.42 21.01 -1.79
C GLU A 11 -30.41 20.07 -2.48
N ILE A 12 -30.58 19.84 -3.79
CA ILE A 12 -29.62 19.10 -4.61
C ILE A 12 -28.27 19.82 -4.64
N GLU A 13 -28.26 21.14 -4.87
CA GLU A 13 -27.03 21.91 -4.94
C GLU A 13 -26.29 21.91 -3.59
N GLU A 14 -27.00 22.10 -2.48
CA GLU A 14 -26.43 21.98 -1.14
C GLU A 14 -25.85 20.58 -0.87
N THR A 15 -26.57 19.53 -1.29
CA THR A 15 -26.12 18.15 -1.14
C THR A 15 -24.86 17.88 -1.98
N ARG A 16 -24.79 18.40 -3.21
CA ARG A 16 -23.60 18.29 -4.07
C ARG A 16 -22.39 18.97 -3.46
N GLN A 17 -22.55 20.16 -2.87
CA GLN A 17 -21.46 20.86 -2.21
C GLN A 17 -20.93 20.10 -0.99
N ARG A 18 -21.82 19.55 -0.16
CA ARG A 18 -21.45 18.71 0.99
C ARG A 18 -20.72 17.43 0.55
N LEU A 19 -21.18 16.80 -0.52
CA LEU A 19 -20.53 15.63 -1.10
C LEU A 19 -19.14 15.96 -1.65
N ALA A 20 -18.99 17.05 -2.41
CA ALA A 20 -17.70 17.49 -2.92
C ALA A 20 -16.68 17.73 -1.79
N GLN A 21 -17.10 18.44 -0.73
CA GLN A 21 -16.28 18.65 0.46
C GLN A 21 -15.86 17.33 1.12
N THR A 22 -16.79 16.38 1.23
CA THR A 22 -16.52 15.06 1.83
C THR A 22 -15.57 14.24 0.97
N ILE A 23 -15.72 14.29 -0.36
CA ILE A 23 -14.86 13.62 -1.32
C ILE A 23 -13.43 14.18 -1.25
N ASP A 24 -13.27 15.50 -1.22
CA ASP A 24 -11.94 16.12 -1.10
C ASP A 24 -11.23 15.73 0.20
N GLN A 25 -11.98 15.69 1.31
CA GLN A 25 -11.45 15.25 2.59
C GLN A 25 -11.07 13.76 2.58
N LEU A 26 -11.86 12.92 1.90
CA LEU A 26 -11.56 11.50 1.74
C LEU A 26 -10.36 11.28 0.82
N ALA A 27 -10.25 12.02 -0.28
CA ALA A 27 -9.12 11.96 -1.20
C ALA A 27 -7.81 12.37 -0.50
N TYR A 28 -7.85 13.41 0.34
CA TYR A 28 -6.70 13.83 1.15
C TYR A 28 -6.34 12.81 2.24
N ARG A 29 -7.32 12.16 2.88
CA ARG A 29 -7.05 11.17 3.94
C ARG A 29 -6.65 9.79 3.38
N ALA A 30 -7.19 9.42 2.23
CA ALA A 30 -6.77 8.26 1.46
C ALA A 30 -5.42 8.48 0.78
N HIS A 31 -4.79 9.65 0.98
CA HIS A 31 -3.52 9.98 0.35
C HIS A 31 -2.50 8.87 0.64
N PRO A 32 -2.10 8.11 -0.40
CA PRO A 32 -1.40 6.83 -0.24
C PRO A 32 -0.04 6.95 0.47
N LYS A 33 0.47 8.17 0.62
CA LYS A 33 1.79 8.47 1.19
C LYS A 33 1.95 7.93 2.63
N THR A 34 0.89 7.94 3.44
CA THR A 34 0.96 7.42 4.82
C THR A 34 0.75 5.90 4.90
N ILE A 35 0.00 5.32 3.97
CA ILE A 35 -0.22 3.87 3.88
C ILE A 35 1.04 3.19 3.37
N VAL A 36 1.62 3.69 2.29
CA VAL A 36 2.88 3.19 1.72
C VAL A 36 4.01 3.30 2.72
N GLY A 37 4.08 4.38 3.51
CA GLY A 37 5.09 4.53 4.55
C GLY A 37 5.03 3.43 5.62
N ARG A 38 3.83 3.02 6.04
CA ARG A 38 3.64 1.94 7.02
C ARG A 38 4.02 0.58 6.44
N GLU A 39 3.60 0.31 5.21
CA GLU A 39 3.94 -0.93 4.50
C GLU A 39 5.45 -1.06 4.27
N VAL A 40 6.10 -0.01 3.77
CA VAL A 40 7.55 0.01 3.56
C VAL A 40 8.30 -0.16 4.88
N THR A 41 7.83 0.46 5.97
CA THR A 41 8.44 0.30 7.29
C THR A 41 8.29 -1.11 7.82
N SER A 42 7.12 -1.74 7.62
CA SER A 42 6.86 -3.14 7.99
C SER A 42 7.77 -4.11 7.24
N VAL A 43 7.98 -3.89 5.94
CA VAL A 43 8.91 -4.70 5.15
C VAL A 43 10.35 -4.46 5.61
N LYS A 44 10.74 -3.20 5.83
CA LYS A 44 12.10 -2.86 6.27
C LYS A 44 12.43 -3.44 7.65
N SER A 45 11.47 -3.49 8.57
CA SER A 45 11.67 -4.02 9.93
C SER A 45 12.06 -5.50 9.97
N HIS A 46 11.72 -6.27 8.93
CA HIS A 46 12.15 -7.66 8.80
C HIS A 46 13.67 -7.79 8.56
N PHE A 47 14.29 -6.77 7.95
CA PHE A 47 15.69 -6.81 7.53
C PHE A 47 16.58 -5.83 8.28
N VAL A 48 16.00 -4.82 8.93
CA VAL A 48 16.72 -3.77 9.65
C VAL A 48 15.96 -3.49 10.94
N ASP A 49 16.68 -3.46 12.05
CA ASP A 49 16.14 -3.07 13.33
C ASP A 49 15.75 -1.58 13.32
N LEU A 50 14.52 -1.26 13.69
CA LEU A 50 14.00 0.11 13.57
C LEU A 50 14.46 1.03 14.71
N GLU A 51 14.88 0.48 15.85
CA GLU A 51 15.32 1.25 17.01
C GLU A 51 16.80 1.61 16.89
N THR A 52 17.60 0.66 16.44
CA THR A 52 19.07 0.79 16.36
C THR A 52 19.58 1.07 14.95
N GLY A 53 18.79 0.76 13.92
CA GLY A 53 19.20 0.87 12.51
C GLY A 53 20.10 -0.29 12.05
N GLU A 54 20.38 -1.28 12.91
CA GLU A 54 21.28 -2.37 12.58
C GLU A 54 20.64 -3.37 11.59
N PRO A 55 21.39 -3.84 10.58
CA PRO A 55 20.91 -4.90 9.70
C PRO A 55 20.67 -6.21 10.47
N ARG A 56 19.51 -6.83 10.27
CA ARG A 56 19.18 -8.17 10.75
C ARG A 56 19.86 -9.21 9.86
N THR A 57 21.16 -9.35 10.03
CA THR A 57 22.03 -10.23 9.23
C THR A 57 21.53 -11.67 9.17
N ASP A 58 20.95 -12.18 10.26
CA ASP A 58 20.32 -13.52 10.29
C ASP A 58 19.17 -13.67 9.27
N ASN A 59 18.24 -12.72 9.23
CA ASN A 59 17.12 -12.75 8.29
C ASN A 59 17.58 -12.54 6.85
N ILE A 60 18.52 -11.61 6.64
CA ILE A 60 19.13 -11.36 5.33
C ILE A 60 19.81 -12.63 4.82
N LEU A 61 20.60 -13.31 5.66
CA LEU A 61 21.31 -14.52 5.31
C LEU A 61 20.36 -15.67 4.96
N LYS A 62 19.27 -15.84 5.73
CA LYS A 62 18.22 -16.84 5.43
C LYS A 62 17.59 -16.63 4.07
N VAL A 63 17.18 -15.41 3.75
CA VAL A 63 16.55 -15.10 2.45
C VAL A 63 17.55 -15.26 1.32
N ALA A 64 18.78 -14.76 1.47
CA ALA A 64 19.84 -14.93 0.48
C ALA A 64 20.15 -16.40 0.22
N GLY A 65 20.31 -17.20 1.29
CA GLY A 65 20.52 -18.64 1.20
C GLY A 65 19.35 -19.36 0.51
N GLY A 66 18.12 -18.97 0.84
CA GLY A 66 16.91 -19.50 0.19
C GLY A 66 16.87 -19.22 -1.32
N VAL A 67 17.17 -17.99 -1.74
CA VAL A 67 17.23 -17.61 -3.16
C VAL A 67 18.33 -18.38 -3.89
N VAL A 68 19.54 -18.44 -3.33
CA VAL A 68 20.66 -19.18 -3.91
C VAL A 68 20.31 -20.67 -4.03
N GLY A 69 19.78 -21.28 -2.97
CA GLY A 69 19.36 -22.67 -2.97
C GLY A 69 18.28 -22.97 -4.01
N ALA A 70 17.28 -22.08 -4.14
CA ALA A 70 16.23 -22.22 -5.14
C ALA A 70 16.77 -22.13 -6.57
N LEU A 71 17.69 -21.18 -6.85
CA LEU A 71 18.33 -21.05 -8.16
C LEU A 71 19.19 -22.26 -8.51
N VAL A 72 19.97 -22.77 -7.55
CA VAL A 72 20.76 -24.00 -7.72
C VAL A 72 19.84 -25.19 -8.01
N LEU A 73 18.78 -25.36 -7.23
CA LEU A 73 17.78 -26.41 -7.44
C LEU A 73 17.16 -26.32 -8.84
N LEU A 74 16.74 -25.12 -9.26
CA LEU A 74 16.18 -24.89 -10.59
C LEU A 74 17.18 -25.23 -11.70
N ALA A 75 18.45 -24.85 -11.54
CA ALA A 75 19.49 -25.15 -12.51
C ALA A 75 19.76 -26.66 -12.60
N VAL A 76 19.76 -27.38 -11.48
CA VAL A 76 19.90 -28.84 -11.44
C VAL A 76 18.72 -29.52 -12.14
N ILE A 77 17.49 -29.11 -11.83
CA ILE A 77 16.28 -29.63 -12.50
C ILE A 77 16.38 -29.39 -14.01
N ARG A 78 16.73 -28.17 -14.42
CA ARG A 78 16.89 -27.80 -15.84
C ARG A 78 17.99 -28.59 -16.54
N ARG A 79 19.04 -29.00 -15.82
CA ARG A 79 20.12 -29.83 -16.34
C ARG A 79 19.71 -31.29 -16.53
N ILE A 80 18.84 -31.82 -15.67
CA ILE A 80 18.34 -33.21 -15.76
C ILE A 80 17.23 -33.34 -16.80
N ALA A 81 16.40 -32.31 -16.96
CA ALA A 81 15.30 -32.29 -17.92
C ALA A 81 15.73 -31.98 -19.37
N ARG A 82 17.02 -31.71 -19.61
CA ARG A 82 17.62 -31.55 -20.94
C ARG A 82 18.41 -32.79 -21.30
#